data_AF-A0A957YNV9-F1
#
_entry.id   AF-A0A957YNV9-F1
#
_cell.length_a   1.000
_cell.length_b   1.000
_cell.length_c   1.000
_cell.angle_alpha   90.00
_cell.angle_beta   90.00
_cell.angle_gamma   90.00
#
_symmetry.space_group_name_H-M   'P 1'
#
loop_
_entity.id
_entity.type
_entity.pdbx_description
1 polymer ?
#
loop_
_entity_poly.entity_id
_entity_poly.type
_entity_poly.pdbx_seq_one_letter_code
_entity_poly.pdbx_strand_id
1 'polypeptide(L)'
;MAYTFTDHYRPVRLMMRVDGLVVGLGLGTLLLIYPVDLLMDLGFDAGDPAWPARVAGSALIGLGIGLFAASAEPELRAASLLTAMISNVLIAVSLLLAYFQGELSNLSPWGLLLLIVIFVTCLVTGVLPIPYMRGLDRVGTRSGQ
;
A
#
# COMPACT_ATOMS: atom_id res chain seq x y z
N MET A 1 30.21 -16.07 3.15
CA MET A 1 28.91 -15.39 2.94
C MET A 1 28.62 -15.42 1.44
N ALA A 2 27.89 -16.43 0.97
CA ALA A 2 27.55 -16.55 -0.43
C ALA A 2 26.43 -15.56 -0.74
N TYR A 3 26.78 -14.42 -1.32
CA TYR A 3 25.82 -13.53 -1.95
C TYR A 3 25.36 -14.18 -3.25
N THR A 4 24.28 -14.96 -3.17
CA THR A 4 23.59 -15.49 -4.34
C THR A 4 22.98 -14.30 -5.10
N PHE A 5 23.65 -13.90 -6.18
CA PHE A 5 23.21 -12.91 -7.18
C PHE A 5 21.89 -13.30 -7.91
N THR A 6 21.27 -14.40 -7.50
CA THR A 6 20.08 -15.04 -8.05
C THR A 6 18.87 -14.98 -7.09
N ASP A 7 18.77 -13.97 -6.23
CA ASP A 7 17.55 -13.76 -5.44
C ASP A 7 16.45 -13.17 -6.32
N HIS A 8 15.68 -14.04 -6.97
CA HIS A 8 14.56 -13.69 -7.85
C HIS A 8 13.50 -12.82 -7.16
N TYR A 9 13.41 -12.86 -5.83
CA TYR A 9 12.40 -12.17 -5.02
C TYR A 9 12.88 -10.83 -4.43
N ARG A 10 14.12 -10.41 -4.71
CA ARG A 10 14.67 -9.11 -4.28
C ARG A 10 13.82 -7.89 -4.66
N PRO A 11 13.27 -7.77 -5.90
CA PRO A 11 12.42 -6.63 -6.25
C PRO A 11 11.09 -6.62 -5.48
N VAL A 12 10.53 -7.80 -5.21
CA VAL A 12 9.28 -7.95 -4.46
C VAL A 12 9.48 -7.55 -2.98
N ARG A 13 10.60 -7.93 -2.36
CA ARG A 13 10.96 -7.49 -1.01
C ARG A 13 11.18 -5.97 -0.93
N LEU A 14 11.84 -5.38 -1.92
CA LEU A 14 12.03 -3.94 -1.96
C LEU A 14 10.70 -3.20 -2.08
N MET A 15 9.79 -3.70 -2.93
CA MET A 15 8.44 -3.18 -3.06
C MET A 15 7.66 -3.23 -1.76
N MET A 16 7.62 -4.38 -1.08
CA MET A 16 6.90 -4.50 0.21
C MET A 16 7.41 -3.50 1.26
N ARG A 17 8.71 -3.19 1.25
CA ARG A 17 9.30 -2.18 2.16
C ARG A 17 8.94 -0.76 1.75
N VAL A 18 9.00 -0.43 0.46
CA VAL A 18 8.62 0.89 -0.04
C VAL A 18 7.13 1.13 0.21
N ASP A 19 6.30 0.14 -0.07
CA ASP A 19 4.85 0.19 0.13
C ASP A 19 4.49 0.28 1.62
N GLY A 20 5.12 -0.55 2.47
CA GLY A 20 4.95 -0.48 3.91
C GLY A 20 5.42 0.86 4.50
N LEU A 21 6.45 1.49 3.93
CA LEU A 21 6.97 2.78 4.38
C LEU A 21 6.12 3.97 3.88
N VAL A 22 5.72 3.96 2.61
CA VAL A 22 5.01 5.07 1.97
C VAL A 22 3.52 5.02 2.27
N VAL A 23 2.88 3.88 2.03
CA VAL A 23 1.43 3.70 2.17
C VAL A 23 1.08 3.32 3.60
N GLY A 24 1.83 2.41 4.21
CA GLY A 24 1.54 1.94 5.56
C GLY A 24 1.91 2.96 6.63
N LEU A 25 3.20 3.24 6.78
CA LEU A 25 3.70 4.18 7.78
C LEU A 25 3.49 5.63 7.37
N GLY A 26 3.81 6.02 6.14
CA GLY A 26 3.74 7.42 5.70
C GLY A 26 2.32 7.95 5.76
N LEU A 27 1.45 7.40 4.92
CA LEU A 27 0.04 7.79 4.86
C LEU A 27 -0.71 7.44 6.16
N GLY A 28 -0.44 6.28 6.77
CA GLY A 28 -1.09 5.89 8.01
C GLY A 28 -0.74 6.79 9.19
N THR A 29 0.52 7.21 9.35
CA THR A 29 0.92 8.19 10.38
C THR A 29 0.36 9.57 10.08
N LEU A 30 0.31 9.96 8.80
CA LEU A 30 -0.32 11.21 8.36
C LEU A 30 -1.79 11.26 8.84
N LEU A 31 -2.57 10.22 8.52
CA LEU A 31 -3.98 10.10 8.90
C LEU A 31 -4.21 9.95 10.42
N LEU A 32 -3.27 9.33 11.13
CA LEU A 32 -3.38 9.10 12.57
C LEU A 32 -3.08 10.37 13.40
N ILE A 33 -2.03 11.11 13.02
CA ILE A 33 -1.45 12.17 13.85
C ILE A 33 -1.85 13.57 13.38
N TYR A 34 -2.15 13.79 12.09
CA TYR A 34 -2.21 15.17 11.58
C TYR A 34 -3.30 16.02 12.24
N PRO A 35 -2.97 17.28 12.59
CA PRO A 35 -3.92 18.26 13.07
C PRO A 35 -4.89 18.66 11.95
N VAL A 36 -6.14 18.94 12.32
CA VAL A 36 -7.24 19.33 11.42
C VAL A 36 -6.84 20.52 10.52
N ASP A 37 -5.99 21.41 11.02
CA ASP A 37 -5.51 22.61 10.32
C ASP A 37 -4.74 22.30 9.02
N LEU A 38 -3.92 21.23 9.02
CA LEU A 38 -3.20 20.81 7.82
C LEU A 38 -4.11 20.03 6.86
N LEU A 39 -5.12 19.33 7.38
CA LEU A 39 -6.15 18.72 6.53
C LEU A 39 -6.99 19.81 5.83
N MET A 40 -7.30 20.90 6.52
CA MET A 40 -7.94 22.08 5.95
C MET A 40 -7.07 22.73 4.85
N ASP A 41 -5.76 22.89 5.07
CA ASP A 41 -4.83 23.40 4.05
C ASP A 41 -4.69 22.47 2.83
N LEU A 42 -4.91 21.16 3.02
CA LEU A 42 -5.03 20.19 1.93
C LEU A 42 -6.41 20.19 1.27
N GLY A 43 -7.39 20.93 1.79
CA GLY A 43 -8.73 21.07 1.23
C GLY A 43 -9.76 20.03 1.73
N PHE A 44 -9.44 19.29 2.79
CA PHE A 44 -10.42 18.44 3.46
C PHE A 44 -11.32 19.29 4.36
N ASP A 45 -12.63 19.18 4.16
CA ASP A 45 -13.62 19.94 4.92
C ASP A 45 -13.63 19.47 6.38
N ALA A 46 -13.33 20.38 7.31
CA ALA A 46 -13.22 20.08 8.73
C ALA A 46 -14.57 19.96 9.45
N GLY A 47 -15.68 20.09 8.70
CA GLY A 47 -17.03 19.87 9.22
C GLY A 47 -17.29 18.42 9.63
N ASP A 48 -16.54 17.45 9.09
CA ASP A 48 -16.75 16.04 9.37
C ASP A 48 -15.89 15.50 10.54
N PRO A 49 -16.41 14.51 11.29
CA PRO A 49 -15.66 13.93 12.40
C PRO A 49 -14.33 13.33 11.93
N ALA A 50 -13.20 13.72 12.54
CA ALA A 50 -11.87 13.23 12.15
C ALA A 50 -11.58 11.75 12.55
N TRP A 51 -12.50 11.07 13.24
CA TRP A 51 -12.29 9.70 13.72
C TRP A 51 -12.18 8.63 12.62
N PRO A 52 -12.92 8.67 11.48
CA PRO A 52 -12.78 7.67 10.42
C PRO A 52 -11.40 7.73 9.78
N ALA A 53 -10.85 8.93 9.61
CA ALA A 53 -9.49 9.13 9.12
C ALA A 53 -8.45 8.47 10.03
N ARG A 54 -8.59 8.63 11.36
CA ARG A 54 -7.68 7.99 12.34
C ARG A 54 -7.79 6.47 12.35
N VAL A 55 -9.01 5.92 12.18
CA VAL A 55 -9.23 4.48 12.08
C VAL A 55 -8.64 3.92 10.78
N ALA A 56 -8.79 4.63 9.66
CA ALA A 56 -8.13 4.27 8.41
C ALA A 56 -6.60 4.35 8.54
N GLY A 57 -6.08 5.39 9.19
CA GLY A 57 -4.65 5.56 9.45
C GLY A 57 -4.04 4.46 10.29
N SER A 58 -4.72 4.01 11.36
CA SER A 58 -4.25 2.91 12.19
C SER A 58 -4.27 1.56 11.46
N ALA A 59 -5.28 1.33 10.61
CA ALA A 59 -5.33 0.16 9.74
C ALA A 59 -4.17 0.15 8.73
N LEU A 60 -3.84 1.30 8.14
CA LEU A 60 -2.70 1.44 7.23
C LEU A 60 -1.36 1.22 7.94
N ILE A 61 -1.18 1.74 9.16
CA ILE A 61 0.04 1.47 9.95
C ILE A 61 0.17 -0.03 10.21
N GLY A 62 -0.90 -0.70 10.65
CA GLY A 62 -0.90 -2.15 10.87
C GLY A 62 -0.55 -2.93 9.60
N LEU A 63 -1.07 -2.48 8.46
CA LEU A 63 -0.76 -3.04 7.15
C LEU A 63 0.71 -2.86 6.78
N GLY A 64 1.26 -1.66 7.00
CA GLY A 64 2.67 -1.36 6.77
C GLY A 64 3.60 -2.24 7.61
N ILE A 65 3.30 -2.40 8.89
CA ILE A 65 4.05 -3.28 9.80
C ILE A 65 3.95 -4.73 9.31
N GLY A 66 2.78 -5.18 8.87
CA GLY A 66 2.58 -6.51 8.29
C GLY A 66 3.41 -6.75 7.03
N LEU A 67 3.47 -5.77 6.13
CA LEU A 67 4.31 -5.82 4.92
C LEU A 67 5.80 -5.82 5.25
N PHE A 68 6.21 -5.03 6.25
CA PHE A 68 7.60 -5.04 6.74
C PHE A 68 7.99 -6.40 7.32
N ALA A 69 7.13 -6.97 8.16
CA ALA A 69 7.33 -8.30 8.73
C ALA A 69 7.42 -9.37 7.63
N ALA A 70 6.49 -9.36 6.67
CA ALA A 70 6.50 -10.26 5.52
C ALA A 70 7.76 -10.10 4.65
N SER A 71 8.27 -8.87 4.50
CA SER A 71 9.51 -8.60 3.74
C SER A 71 10.79 -9.13 4.41
N ALA A 72 10.72 -9.37 5.72
CA ALA A 72 11.83 -9.89 6.52
C ALA A 72 11.87 -11.43 6.55
N GLU A 73 10.80 -12.10 6.09
CA GLU A 73 10.78 -13.56 6.01
C GLU A 73 11.73 -14.07 4.90
N PRO A 74 12.50 -15.15 5.17
CA PRO A 74 13.39 -15.74 4.18
C PRO A 74 12.62 -16.32 2.97
N GLU A 75 11.44 -16.90 3.23
CA GLU A 75 10.51 -17.40 2.21
C GLU A 75 9.27 -16.51 2.12
N LEU A 76 9.00 -15.93 0.95
CA LEU A 76 7.78 -15.14 0.75
C LEU A 76 6.58 -16.06 0.57
N ARG A 77 5.63 -16.00 1.52
CA ARG A 77 4.37 -16.74 1.43
C ARG A 77 3.44 -16.12 0.40
N ALA A 78 2.84 -16.93 -0.47
CA ALA A 78 1.83 -16.50 -1.45
C ALA A 78 0.68 -15.70 -0.81
N ALA A 79 0.26 -16.10 0.40
CA ALA A 79 -0.77 -15.41 1.17
C ALA A 79 -0.39 -13.96 1.48
N SER A 80 0.87 -13.67 1.84
CA SER A 80 1.33 -12.31 2.15
C SER A 80 1.32 -11.39 0.92
N LEU A 81 1.68 -11.94 -0.24
CA LEU A 81 1.63 -11.24 -1.53
C LEU A 81 0.19 -10.95 -1.94
N LEU A 82 -0.70 -11.93 -1.77
CA LEU A 82 -2.11 -11.79 -2.08
C LEU A 82 -2.78 -10.73 -1.19
N THR A 83 -2.48 -10.74 0.11
CA THR A 83 -2.97 -9.70 1.04
C THR A 83 -2.47 -8.32 0.63
N ALA A 84 -1.16 -8.17 0.33
CA ALA A 84 -0.60 -6.90 -0.14
C ALA A 84 -1.28 -6.39 -1.41
N MET A 85 -1.47 -7.26 -2.41
CA MET A 85 -2.15 -6.92 -3.64
C MET A 85 -3.58 -6.46 -3.42
N ILE A 86 -4.38 -7.26 -2.70
CA ILE A 86 -5.80 -6.99 -2.48
C ILE A 86 -5.94 -5.67 -1.73
N SER A 87 -5.13 -5.44 -0.70
CA SER A 87 -5.17 -4.20 0.06
C SER A 87 -4.81 -2.98 -0.80
N ASN A 88 -3.75 -3.04 -1.60
CA ASN A 88 -3.36 -1.91 -2.45
C ASN A 88 -4.38 -1.64 -3.57
N VAL A 89 -4.96 -2.69 -4.16
CA VAL A 89 -6.04 -2.55 -5.13
C VAL A 89 -7.29 -1.95 -4.47
N LEU A 90 -7.66 -2.38 -3.28
CA LEU A 90 -8.80 -1.81 -2.54
C LEU A 90 -8.59 -0.32 -2.22
N ILE A 91 -7.38 0.08 -1.82
CA ILE A 91 -7.03 1.48 -1.60
C ILE A 91 -7.11 2.28 -2.92
N ALA A 92 -6.60 1.74 -4.02
CA ALA A 92 -6.69 2.42 -5.32
C ALA A 92 -8.15 2.57 -5.77
N VAL A 93 -8.98 1.55 -5.59
CA VAL A 93 -10.40 1.58 -5.93
C VAL A 93 -11.16 2.57 -5.04
N SER A 94 -10.87 2.62 -3.73
CA SER A 94 -11.53 3.59 -2.85
C SER A 94 -11.20 5.03 -3.23
N LEU A 95 -9.94 5.32 -3.59
CA LEU A 95 -9.53 6.64 -4.11
C LEU A 95 -10.24 6.99 -5.43
N LEU A 96 -10.41 6.02 -6.33
CA LEU A 96 -11.14 6.22 -7.59
C LEU A 96 -12.63 6.49 -7.34
N LEU A 97 -13.25 5.79 -6.39
CA LEU A 97 -14.63 6.03 -6.00
C LEU A 97 -14.80 7.42 -5.36
N ALA A 98 -13.89 7.84 -4.49
CA ALA A 98 -13.88 9.19 -3.92
C ALA A 98 -13.74 10.27 -5.00
N TYR A 99 -12.93 10.02 -6.03
CA TYR A 99 -12.83 10.89 -7.20
C TYR A 99 -14.14 11.00 -7.97
N PHE A 100 -14.81 9.88 -8.26
CA PHE A 100 -16.09 9.88 -8.97
C PHE A 100 -17.22 10.50 -8.16
N GLN A 101 -17.19 10.40 -6.83
CA GLN A 101 -18.16 11.05 -5.94
C GLN A 101 -17.92 12.56 -5.80
N GLY A 102 -16.82 13.09 -6.35
CA GLY A 102 -16.49 14.51 -6.28
C GLY A 102 -16.02 14.96 -4.90
N GLU A 103 -15.78 14.04 -3.96
CA GLU A 103 -15.25 14.32 -2.62
C GLU A 103 -13.86 14.99 -2.69
N LEU A 104 -13.15 14.78 -3.80
CA LEU A 104 -11.82 15.34 -4.04
C LEU A 104 -11.84 16.71 -4.74
N SER A 105 -13.02 17.27 -5.02
CA SER A 105 -13.16 18.53 -5.79
C SER A 105 -12.62 19.76 -5.07
N ASN A 106 -12.51 19.71 -3.75
CA ASN A 106 -12.02 20.82 -2.92
C ASN A 106 -10.55 20.67 -2.50
N LEU A 107 -9.84 19.63 -2.98
CA LEU A 107 -8.45 19.42 -2.59
C LEU A 107 -7.51 20.47 -3.18
N SER A 108 -6.53 20.88 -2.37
CA SER A 108 -5.44 21.72 -2.85
C SER A 108 -4.55 20.96 -3.86
N PRO A 109 -3.84 21.67 -4.76
CA PRO A 109 -2.97 21.02 -5.75
C PRO A 109 -1.90 20.11 -5.13
N TRP A 110 -1.44 20.44 -3.93
CA TRP A 110 -0.48 19.64 -3.17
C TRP A 110 -1.09 18.36 -2.62
N GLY A 111 -2.32 18.44 -2.09
CA GLY A 111 -3.06 17.27 -1.65
C GLY A 111 -3.38 16.33 -2.81
N LEU A 112 -3.77 16.88 -3.96
CA LEU A 112 -4.03 16.13 -5.18
C LEU A 112 -2.76 15.43 -5.69
N LEU A 113 -1.61 16.12 -5.70
CA LEU A 113 -0.33 15.52 -6.08
C LEU A 113 0.05 14.36 -5.15
N LEU A 114 -0.10 14.54 -3.84
CA LEU A 114 0.14 13.49 -2.85
C LEU A 114 -0.78 12.27 -3.07
N LEU A 115 -2.07 12.52 -3.35
CA LEU A 115 -3.06 11.48 -3.63
C LEU A 115 -2.72 10.70 -4.90
N ILE A 116 -2.28 11.38 -5.96
CA ILE A 116 -1.83 10.75 -7.21
C ILE A 116 -0.63 9.84 -6.95
N VAL A 117 0.35 10.31 -6.18
CA VAL A 117 1.54 9.51 -5.85
C VAL A 117 1.14 8.24 -5.11
N ILE A 118 0.23 8.33 -4.14
CA ILE A 118 -0.30 7.16 -3.41
C ILE A 118 -1.06 6.24 -4.37
N PHE A 119 -1.96 6.78 -5.17
CA PHE A 119 -2.77 6.00 -6.11
C PHE A 119 -1.90 5.21 -7.09
N VAL A 120 -0.91 5.86 -7.70
CA VAL A 120 0.02 5.21 -8.64
C VAL A 120 0.87 4.17 -7.91
N THR A 121 1.33 4.47 -6.70
CA THR A 121 2.11 3.52 -5.89
C THR A 121 1.27 2.26 -5.60
N CYS A 122 0.05 2.42 -5.09
CA CYS A 122 -0.88 1.32 -4.82
C CYS A 122 -1.23 0.50 -6.08
N LEU A 123 -1.42 1.17 -7.22
CA LEU A 123 -1.75 0.49 -8.47
C LEU A 123 -0.57 -0.33 -8.97
N VAL A 124 0.65 0.23 -8.92
CA VAL A 124 1.88 -0.46 -9.30
C VAL A 124 2.14 -1.63 -8.34
N THR A 125 2.07 -1.43 -7.03
CA THR A 125 2.33 -2.50 -6.03
C THR A 125 1.23 -3.57 -6.01
N GLY A 126 0.00 -3.24 -6.42
CA GLY A 126 -1.09 -4.21 -6.61
C GLY A 126 -0.94 -5.09 -7.85
N VAL A 127 -0.38 -4.55 -8.94
CA VAL A 127 -0.29 -5.26 -10.24
C VAL A 127 1.05 -5.97 -10.43
N LEU A 128 2.15 -5.41 -9.93
CA LEU A 128 3.50 -5.95 -10.15
C LEU A 128 3.74 -7.38 -9.61
N PRO A 129 3.12 -7.84 -8.51
CA PRO A 129 3.36 -9.18 -8.00
C PRO A 129 2.64 -10.29 -8.82
N ILE A 130 1.78 -9.95 -9.79
CA ILE A 130 0.99 -10.91 -10.60
C ILE A 130 1.88 -11.92 -11.35
N PRO A 131 2.93 -11.50 -12.09
CA PRO A 131 3.85 -12.44 -12.74
C PRO A 131 4.57 -13.37 -11.74
N TYR A 132 4.84 -12.89 -10.51
CA TYR A 132 5.53 -13.68 -9.49
C TYR A 132 4.63 -14.76 -8.88
N MET A 133 3.32 -14.51 -8.73
CA MET A 133 2.36 -15.54 -8.31
C MET A 133 2.21 -16.64 -9.36
N ARG A 134 2.19 -16.28 -10.65
CA ARG A 134 2.12 -17.26 -11.77
C ARG A 134 3.36 -18.15 -11.85
N GLY A 135 4.51 -17.68 -11.34
CA GLY A 135 5.73 -18.48 -11.23
C GLY A 135 5.65 -19.51 -10.11
N LEU A 136 5.01 -19.18 -8.98
CA LEU A 136 4.91 -20.03 -7.80
C LEU A 136 4.07 -21.31 -8.07
N ASP A 137 2.96 -21.19 -8.80
CA ASP A 137 2.09 -22.32 -9.20
C ASP A 137 2.82 -23.37 -10.06
N ARG A 138 3.80 -22.95 -10.86
CA ARG A 138 4.56 -23.85 -11.74
C ARG A 138 5.66 -24.63 -11.02
N VAL A 139 6.09 -24.18 -9.85
CA VAL A 139 7.12 -24.86 -9.07
C VAL A 139 6.50 -25.93 -8.17
N GLY A 140 5.31 -25.68 -7.61
CA GLY A 140 4.58 -26.66 -6.79
C GLY A 140 4.10 -27.89 -7.55
N THR A 141 3.96 -27.81 -8.88
CA THR A 141 3.55 -28.94 -9.73
C THR A 141 4.71 -29.84 -10.18
N ARG A 142 5.97 -29.46 -9.92
CA ARG A 142 7.15 -30.25 -10.32
C ARG A 142 7.80 -31.08 -9.20
N SER A 143 7.41 -30.91 -7.94
CA SER A 143 7.94 -31.70 -6.82
C SER A 143 7.08 -32.92 -6.44
N GLY A 144 6.11 -33.28 -7.29
CA GLY A 144 5.19 -34.41 -7.10
C GLY A 144 5.34 -35.52 -8.14
N GLN A 145 6.49 -35.61 -8.82
CA GLN A 145 6.86 -36.74 -9.68
C GLN A 145 8.23 -37.28 -9.28
#